data_AF-A0A6L2R5V4-F1
#
_entry.id   AF-A0A6L2R5V4-F1
#
_cell.length_a   1.000
_cell.length_b   1.000
_cell.length_c   1.000
_cell.angle_alpha   90.00
_cell.angle_beta   90.00
_cell.angle_gamma   90.00
#
_symmetry.space_group_name_H-M   'P 1'
#
loop_
_entity.id
_entity.type
_entity.pdbx_description
1 polymer ?
#
loop_
_entity_poly.entity_id
_entity_poly.type
_entity_poly.pdbx_seq_one_letter_code
_entity_poly.pdbx_strand_id
1 'polypeptide(L)'
;MAEITYKGKSFEVDEDGFLLRFDDWCPEWMDYVKDSEGITDINADHQKILDFLQDYYKKNGIAPMVRILSKNTGYKLKEVYELFPSGPGKGACKMAGLPKPTGCV
;
A
#
# COMPACT_ATOMS: atom_id res chain seq x y z
N MET A 1 14.81 -11.31 -1.56
CA MET A 1 13.88 -11.20 -2.70
C MET A 1 13.22 -12.55 -2.93
N ALA A 2 11.91 -12.56 -3.19
CA ALA A 2 11.14 -13.77 -3.44
C ALA A 2 10.12 -13.54 -4.56
N GLU A 3 9.70 -14.61 -5.23
CA GLU A 3 8.58 -14.59 -6.18
C GLU A 3 7.35 -15.21 -5.52
N ILE A 4 6.23 -14.49 -5.58
CA ILE A 4 4.93 -14.93 -5.07
C ILE A 4 4.02 -15.22 -6.25
N THR A 5 3.41 -16.40 -6.27
CA THR A 5 2.33 -16.73 -7.22
C THR A 5 0.97 -16.66 -6.53
N TYR A 6 0.07 -15.80 -7.02
CA TYR A 6 -1.29 -15.68 -6.49
C TYR A 6 -2.30 -15.48 -7.64
N LYS A 7 -3.35 -16.31 -7.68
CA LYS A 7 -4.40 -16.28 -8.73
C LYS A 7 -3.86 -16.23 -10.17
N GLY A 8 -2.72 -16.88 -10.43
CA GLY A 8 -2.09 -16.90 -11.76
C GLY A 8 -1.29 -15.65 -12.12
N LYS A 9 -1.05 -14.74 -11.16
CA LYS A 9 -0.12 -13.62 -11.24
C LYS A 9 1.15 -13.94 -10.46
N SER A 10 2.29 -13.44 -10.95
CA SER A 10 3.57 -13.51 -10.27
C SER A 10 3.96 -12.11 -9.80
N PHE A 11 4.41 -11.99 -8.55
CA PHE A 11 4.85 -10.76 -7.94
C PHE A 11 6.26 -10.95 -7.38
N GLU A 12 7.20 -10.10 -7.80
CA GLU A 12 8.53 -10.05 -7.19
C GLU A 12 8.50 -9.11 -5.99
N VAL A 13 8.95 -9.59 -4.83
CA VAL A 13 8.93 -8.83 -3.58
C VAL A 13 10.28 -8.81 -2.86
N ASP A 14 10.48 -7.77 -2.05
CA ASP A 14 11.57 -7.71 -1.08
C ASP A 14 11.31 -8.61 0.15
N GLU A 15 12.24 -8.57 1.10
CA GLU A 15 12.17 -9.39 2.33
C GLU A 15 11.06 -8.96 3.29
N ASP A 16 10.55 -7.73 3.15
CA ASP A 16 9.45 -7.18 3.93
C ASP A 16 8.09 -7.33 3.23
N GLY A 17 8.07 -7.92 2.03
CA GLY A 17 6.88 -8.16 1.22
C GLY A 17 6.38 -6.94 0.44
N PHE A 18 7.25 -5.98 0.12
CA PHE A 18 6.93 -4.90 -0.82
C PHE A 18 7.21 -5.32 -2.26
N LEU A 19 6.36 -4.90 -3.20
CA LEU A 19 6.62 -5.08 -4.62
C LEU A 19 7.95 -4.42 -5.01
N LEU A 20 8.78 -5.15 -5.76
CA LEU A 20 10.02 -4.60 -6.31
C LEU A 20 9.75 -3.61 -7.45
N ARG A 21 8.64 -3.79 -8.17
CA ARG A 21 8.25 -2.95 -9.31
C ARG A 21 6.81 -2.51 -9.14
N PHE A 22 6.62 -1.20 -9.16
CA PHE A 22 5.29 -0.59 -9.07
C PHE A 22 4.37 -1.02 -10.23
N ASP A 23 4.94 -1.21 -11.43
CA ASP A 23 4.20 -1.59 -12.64
C ASP A 23 3.63 -3.01 -12.59
N ASP A 24 4.11 -3.85 -11.66
CA ASP A 24 3.57 -5.20 -11.44
C ASP A 24 2.29 -5.19 -10.58
N TRP A 25 1.92 -4.03 -10.03
CA TRP A 25 0.72 -3.91 -9.22
C TRP A 25 -0.54 -4.17 -10.04
N CYS A 26 -1.42 -5.01 -9.49
CA CYS A 26 -2.75 -5.26 -10.01
C CYS A 26 -3.73 -5.55 -8.86
N PRO A 27 -5.05 -5.59 -9.09
CA PRO A 27 -6.03 -5.81 -8.02
C PRO A 27 -5.79 -7.09 -7.19
N GLU A 28 -5.26 -8.14 -7.80
CA GLU A 28 -4.90 -9.39 -7.13
C GLU A 28 -3.80 -9.22 -6.08
N TRP A 29 -2.93 -8.22 -6.21
CA TRP A 29 -1.93 -7.88 -5.20
C TRP A 29 -2.60 -7.45 -3.89
N MET A 30 -3.62 -6.59 -3.96
CA MET A 30 -4.33 -6.13 -2.76
C MET A 30 -4.96 -7.30 -2.01
N ASP A 31 -5.58 -8.23 -2.76
CA ASP A 31 -6.23 -9.41 -2.19
C ASP A 31 -5.22 -10.39 -1.57
N TYR A 32 -4.01 -10.47 -2.13
CA TYR A 32 -2.92 -11.24 -1.55
C TYR A 32 -2.39 -10.62 -0.24
N VAL A 33 -2.18 -9.30 -0.21
CA VAL A 33 -1.53 -8.62 0.92
C VAL A 33 -2.45 -8.45 2.13
N LYS A 34 -3.77 -8.31 1.93
CA LYS A 34 -4.74 -7.92 2.98
C LYS A 34 -4.61 -8.75 4.26
N ASP A 35 -4.44 -10.07 4.13
CA ASP A 35 -4.40 -10.98 5.27
C ASP A 35 -3.12 -10.76 6.11
N SER A 36 -1.99 -10.51 5.44
CA SER A 36 -0.71 -10.22 6.10
C SER A 36 -0.68 -8.86 6.81
N GLU A 37 -1.54 -7.92 6.38
CA GLU A 37 -1.67 -6.58 6.96
C GLU A 37 -2.83 -6.48 7.96
N GLY A 38 -3.51 -7.59 8.26
CA GLY A 38 -4.57 -7.65 9.26
C GLY A 38 -5.91 -7.07 8.80
N ILE A 39 -6.17 -7.06 7.49
CA ILE A 39 -7.38 -6.49 6.88
C ILE A 39 -8.26 -7.63 6.39
N THR A 40 -9.46 -7.76 6.98
CA THR A 40 -10.43 -8.80 6.61
C THR A 40 -11.12 -8.47 5.29
N ASP A 41 -11.57 -7.23 5.13
CA ASP A 41 -12.35 -6.79 3.97
C ASP A 41 -11.81 -5.46 3.44
N ILE A 42 -11.56 -5.42 2.13
CA ILE A 42 -11.20 -4.18 1.43
C ILE A 42 -12.49 -3.45 1.07
N ASN A 43 -12.67 -2.26 1.64
CA ASN A 43 -13.83 -1.41 1.37
C ASN A 43 -13.45 -0.13 0.59
N ALA A 44 -14.44 0.72 0.33
CA ALA A 44 -14.24 1.96 -0.43
C ALA A 44 -13.24 2.94 0.23
N ASP A 45 -13.14 2.95 1.56
CA ASP A 45 -12.20 3.82 2.28
C ASP A 45 -10.75 3.37 2.09
N HIS A 46 -10.51 2.04 2.09
CA HIS A 46 -9.21 1.48 1.73
C HIS A 46 -8.86 1.87 0.29
N GLN A 47 -9.77 1.63 -0.65
CA GLN A 47 -9.54 1.92 -2.06
C GLN A 47 -9.19 3.40 -2.28
N LYS A 48 -9.91 4.32 -1.64
CA LYS A 48 -9.65 5.76 -1.74
C LYS A 48 -8.25 6.16 -1.27
N ILE A 49 -7.72 5.53 -0.20
CA ILE A 49 -6.34 5.76 0.26
C ILE A 49 -5.33 5.18 -0.74
N LEU A 50 -5.57 3.96 -1.23
CA LEU A 50 -4.69 3.29 -2.18
C LEU A 50 -4.60 4.05 -3.51
N ASP A 51 -5.74 4.47 -4.06
CA ASP A 51 -5.81 5.27 -5.29
C ASP A 51 -5.02 6.58 -5.15
N PHE A 52 -5.19 7.27 -4.02
CA PHE A 52 -4.44 8.49 -3.74
C PHE A 52 -2.92 8.24 -3.67
N LEU A 53 -2.49 7.17 -3.00
CA LEU A 53 -1.07 6.81 -2.89
C LEU A 53 -0.47 6.52 -4.27
N GLN A 54 -1.17 5.75 -5.10
CA GLN A 54 -0.74 5.43 -6.46
C GLN A 54 -0.67 6.67 -7.35
N ASP A 55 -1.70 7.51 -7.33
CA ASP A 55 -1.73 8.75 -8.10
C ASP A 55 -0.63 9.72 -7.67
N TYR A 56 -0.40 9.83 -6.37
CA TYR A 56 0.66 10.68 -5.85
C TYR A 56 2.04 10.14 -6.25
N TYR A 57 2.26 8.83 -6.17
CA TYR A 57 3.50 8.20 -6.58
C TYR A 57 3.76 8.36 -8.09
N LYS A 58 2.75 8.09 -8.93
CA LYS A 58 2.84 8.30 -10.39
C LYS A 58 3.21 9.73 -10.76
N LYS A 59 2.73 10.72 -10.01
CA LYS A 59 2.98 12.15 -10.28
C LYS A 59 4.31 12.65 -9.73
N ASN A 60 4.77 12.14 -8.58
CA ASN A 60 5.88 12.74 -7.84
C ASN A 60 7.11 11.81 -7.68
N GLY A 61 6.98 10.51 -7.98
CA GLY A 61 8.03 9.51 -7.80
C GLY A 61 8.33 9.13 -6.34
N ILE A 62 7.55 9.65 -5.39
CA ILE A 62 7.72 9.41 -3.95
C ILE A 62 6.37 9.21 -3.25
N ALA A 63 6.38 8.51 -2.11
CA ALA A 63 5.20 8.42 -1.25
C ALA A 63 4.89 9.79 -0.61
N PRO A 64 3.60 10.14 -0.40
CA PRO A 64 3.23 11.37 0.26
C PRO A 64 3.56 11.34 1.75
N MET A 65 3.90 12.49 2.33
CA MET A 65 3.93 12.63 3.79
C MET A 65 2.54 12.36 4.38
N VAL A 66 2.47 11.82 5.61
CA VAL A 66 1.19 11.54 6.31
C VAL A 66 0.28 12.76 6.34
N ARG A 67 0.82 13.97 6.52
CA ARG A 67 0.03 15.22 6.49
C ARG A 67 -0.62 15.49 5.13
N ILE A 68 0.07 15.16 4.03
CA ILE A 68 -0.46 15.29 2.67
C ILE A 68 -1.54 14.25 2.43
N LEU A 69 -1.29 13.00 2.84
CA LEU A 69 -2.28 11.92 2.80
C LEU A 69 -3.56 12.35 3.51
N SER A 70 -3.48 12.69 4.79
CA SER A 70 -4.66 13.07 5.59
C SER A 70 -5.40 14.28 5.02
N LYS A 71 -4.68 15.27 4.49
CA LYS A 71 -5.31 16.47 3.91
C LYS A 71 -6.11 16.14 2.64
N ASN A 72 -5.60 15.26 1.79
CA ASN A 72 -6.23 14.98 0.49
C ASN A 72 -7.30 13.88 0.56
N THR A 73 -7.13 12.90 1.44
CA THR A 73 -8.11 11.82 1.58
C THR A 73 -9.20 12.17 2.60
N GLY A 74 -8.92 13.07 3.53
CA GLY A 74 -9.81 13.45 4.64
C GLY A 74 -9.68 12.56 5.87
N TYR A 75 -8.90 11.47 5.81
CA TYR A 75 -8.71 10.56 6.94
C TYR A 75 -7.56 11.02 7.83
N LYS A 76 -7.83 11.18 9.12
CA LYS A 76 -6.80 11.42 10.14
C LYS A 76 -5.94 10.18 10.31
N LEU A 77 -4.74 10.37 10.85
CA LEU A 77 -3.80 9.27 11.09
C LEU A 77 -4.43 8.10 11.85
N LYS A 78 -5.25 8.38 12.87
CA LYS A 78 -5.97 7.35 13.63
C LYS A 78 -6.87 6.48 12.74
N GLU A 79 -7.65 7.10 11.86
CA GLU A 79 -8.54 6.40 10.93
C GLU A 79 -7.74 5.58 9.91
N VAL A 80 -6.57 6.08 9.49
CA VAL A 80 -5.66 5.31 8.63
C VAL A 80 -5.14 4.06 9.35
N TYR A 81 -4.88 4.10 10.67
CA TYR A 81 -4.52 2.91 11.45
C TYR A 81 -5.70 1.94 11.66
N GLU A 82 -6.93 2.46 11.72
CA GLU A 82 -8.13 1.63 11.80
C GLU A 82 -8.38 0.87 10.48
N LEU A 83 -8.05 1.48 9.34
CA LEU A 83 -8.13 0.86 8.00
C LEU A 83 -6.90 -0.02 7.70
N PHE A 84 -5.71 0.44 8.04
CA PHE A 84 -4.44 -0.26 7.80
C PHE A 84 -3.75 -0.46 9.14
N PRO A 85 -3.92 -1.61 9.82
CA PRO A 85 -3.38 -1.85 11.17
C PRO A 85 -1.86 -1.63 11.28
N SER A 86 -1.11 -1.94 10.23
CA SER A 86 0.34 -1.66 10.14
C SER A 86 0.70 -0.20 9.85
N GLY A 87 -0.28 0.68 9.69
CA GLY A 87 -0.13 2.10 9.42
C GLY A 87 0.07 2.46 7.94
N PRO A 88 0.22 3.77 7.64
CA PRO A 88 0.29 4.28 6.27
C PRO A 88 1.52 3.81 5.49
N GLY A 89 2.66 3.61 6.16
CA GLY A 89 3.89 3.16 5.51
C GLY A 89 3.88 1.66 5.24
N LYS A 90 3.87 0.84 6.30
CA LYS A 90 3.96 -0.62 6.15
C LYS A 90 2.70 -1.23 5.52
N GLY A 91 1.50 -0.78 5.91
CA GLY A 91 0.25 -1.32 5.39
C GLY A 91 -0.15 -0.66 4.07
N ALA A 92 -0.51 0.62 4.12
CA ALA A 92 -1.12 1.28 2.96
C ALA A 92 -0.17 1.40 1.75
N CYS A 93 1.10 1.79 1.94
CA CYS A 93 2.04 1.88 0.82
C CYS A 93 2.34 0.49 0.22
N LYS A 94 2.49 -0.55 1.04
CA LYS A 94 2.69 -1.92 0.56
C LYS A 94 1.51 -2.39 -0.29
N MET A 95 0.28 -2.25 0.21
CA MET A 95 -0.93 -2.62 -0.52
C MET A 95 -1.13 -1.81 -1.80
N ALA A 96 -0.70 -0.54 -1.81
CA ALA A 96 -0.73 0.32 -2.99
C ALA A 96 0.35 -0.03 -4.03
N GLY A 97 1.26 -0.95 -3.71
CA GLY A 97 2.37 -1.38 -4.56
C GLY A 97 3.55 -0.41 -4.59
N LEU A 98 3.56 0.58 -3.71
CA LEU A 98 4.67 1.53 -3.62
C LEU A 98 5.92 0.81 -3.08
N PRO A 99 7.12 1.25 -3.49
CA PRO A 99 8.35 0.71 -2.93
C PRO A 99 8.43 0.98 -1.42
N LYS A 100 9.20 0.13 -0.72
CA LYS A 100 9.44 0.26 0.71
C LYS A 100 9.86 1.71 1.06
N PRO A 101 9.14 2.39 1.99
CA PRO A 101 9.49 3.74 2.38
C PRO A 101 10.92 3.81 2.93
N THR A 102 11.73 4.73 2.40
CA THR A 102 13.08 5.01 2.90
C THR A 102 13.04 6.22 3.83
N GLY A 103 13.25 6.00 5.12
CA GLY A 103 13.31 7.05 6.14
C GLY A 103 13.39 6.43 7.53
N CYS A 104 14.05 7.10 8.48
CA CYS A 104 14.18 6.59 9.84
C CYS A 104 12.79 6.51 10.50
N VAL A 105 12.41 5.28 10.87
CA VAL A 105 11.36 4.98 11.86
C VAL A 105 11.86 5.28 13.26
#